data_AF-A0A7C5GUR4-F1
#
_entry.id   AF-A0A7C5GUR4-F1
#
_cell.length_a   1.000
_cell.length_b   1.000
_cell.length_c   1.000
_cell.angle_alpha   90.00
_cell.angle_beta   90.00
_cell.angle_gamma   90.00
#
_symmetry.space_group_name_H-M   'P 1'
#
loop_
_entity.id
_entity.type
_entity.pdbx_description
1 polymer ?
#
loop_
_entity_poly.entity_id
_entity_poly.type
_entity_poly.pdbx_seq_one_letter_code
_entity_poly.pdbx_strand_id
1 'polypeptide(L)'
;MSGSDSLREHLYYGFFGLAMGMILAFTGLTEYGEMHSLFILQNIRLMLVFGATIGLSMLLFLLFTRGHPHARKAFTKGTIPGSILFGIGWALTGACPSVAPVQLGEGKIAAAATLIGILVGVWAYRRGTAGKFQFDTGVCGEE
;
A
#
# COMPACT_ATOMS: atom_id res chain seq x y z
N MET A 1 30.09 -17.20 0.53
CA MET A 1 29.59 -16.24 1.53
C MET A 1 28.20 -15.75 1.11
N SER A 2 27.17 -16.60 1.17
CA SER A 2 25.85 -16.31 0.54
C SER A 2 24.65 -16.91 1.29
N GLY A 3 24.82 -17.31 2.55
CA GLY A 3 23.77 -17.96 3.35
C GLY A 3 23.17 -17.08 4.45
N SER A 4 23.97 -16.20 5.09
CA SER A 4 23.50 -15.38 6.20
C SER A 4 22.82 -14.09 5.78
N ASP A 5 23.20 -13.50 4.64
CA ASP A 5 22.64 -12.21 4.21
C ASP A 5 21.19 -12.34 3.77
N SER A 6 20.84 -13.39 3.03
CA SER A 6 19.45 -13.67 2.66
C SER A 6 18.57 -13.94 3.88
N LEU A 7 19.02 -14.75 4.85
CA LEU A 7 18.23 -15.01 6.07
C LEU A 7 18.04 -13.73 6.89
N ARG A 8 19.08 -12.89 6.99
CA ARG A 8 19.04 -11.61 7.70
C ARG A 8 18.13 -10.61 7.01
N GLU A 9 18.11 -10.58 5.67
CA GLU A 9 17.17 -9.80 4.87
C GLU A 9 15.72 -10.27 5.07
N HIS A 10 15.45 -11.56 4.99
CA HIS A 10 14.09 -12.10 5.23
C HIS A 10 13.61 -11.81 6.66
N LEU A 11 14.49 -11.93 7.66
CA LEU A 11 14.20 -11.54 9.04
C LEU A 11 13.96 -10.03 9.16
N TYR A 12 14.73 -9.21 8.45
CA TYR A 12 14.57 -7.76 8.46
C TYR A 12 13.24 -7.33 7.84
N TYR A 13 12.87 -7.92 6.71
CA TYR A 13 11.57 -7.69 6.07
C TYR A 13 10.40 -8.18 6.93
N GLY A 14 10.53 -9.36 7.54
CA GLY A 14 9.53 -9.90 8.48
C GLY A 14 9.36 -9.00 9.70
N PHE A 15 10.46 -8.52 10.28
CA PHE A 15 10.44 -7.59 11.41
C PHE A 15 9.80 -6.25 11.04
N PHE A 16 10.14 -5.68 9.87
CA PHE A 16 9.50 -4.45 9.38
C PHE A 16 8.00 -4.63 9.15
N GLY A 17 7.59 -5.76 8.59
CA GLY A 17 6.17 -6.10 8.40
C GLY A 17 5.42 -6.23 9.73
N LEU A 18 6.01 -6.91 10.71
CA LEU A 18 5.46 -7.03 12.07
C LEU A 18 5.38 -5.68 12.78
N ALA A 19 6.45 -4.88 12.73
CA ALA A 19 6.49 -3.56 13.35
C ALA A 19 5.43 -2.64 12.74
N MET A 20 5.30 -2.63 11.41
CA MET A 20 4.26 -1.88 10.73
C MET A 20 2.86 -2.36 11.11
N GLY A 21 2.62 -3.68 11.14
CA GLY A 21 1.34 -4.26 11.55
C GLY A 21 0.97 -3.91 12.99
N MET A 22 1.94 -3.94 13.90
CA MET A 22 1.78 -3.58 15.31
C MET A 22 1.43 -2.09 15.47
N ILE A 23 2.10 -1.19 14.74
CA ILE A 23 1.78 0.25 14.75
C ILE A 23 0.34 0.46 14.25
N LEU A 24 -0.04 -0.20 13.16
CA LEU A 24 -1.40 -0.09 12.60
C LEU A 24 -2.48 -0.57 13.58
N ALA A 25 -2.26 -1.73 14.22
CA ALA A 25 -3.16 -2.26 15.24
C ALA A 25 -3.28 -1.30 16.44
N PHE A 26 -2.17 -0.72 16.91
CA PHE A 26 -2.19 0.24 18.03
C PHE A 26 -2.84 1.58 17.69
N THR A 27 -2.77 2.00 16.42
CA THR A 27 -3.42 3.24 15.98
C THR A 27 -4.94 3.10 15.76
N GLY A 28 -5.50 1.88 15.81
CA GLY A 28 -6.93 1.64 15.61
C GLY A 28 -7.41 1.87 14.17
N LEU A 29 -6.49 2.04 13.21
CA LEU A 29 -6.79 2.22 11.78
C LEU A 29 -7.37 0.95 11.12
N THR A 30 -7.42 -0.16 11.86
CA THR A 30 -7.99 -1.44 11.44
C THR A 30 -9.50 -1.52 11.60
N GLU A 31 -10.12 -0.62 12.37
CA GLU A 31 -11.57 -0.63 12.61
C GLU A 31 -12.32 0.24 11.59
N TYR A 32 -13.33 -0.32 10.93
CA TYR A 32 -14.12 0.35 9.88
C TYR A 32 -14.80 1.65 10.38
N GLY A 33 -15.19 1.70 11.65
CA GLY A 33 -15.83 2.87 12.25
C GLY A 33 -14.89 4.07 12.46
N GLU A 34 -13.61 3.82 12.71
CA GLU A 34 -12.60 4.87 12.89
C GLU A 34 -12.18 5.49 11.55
N MET A 35 -12.05 4.67 10.50
CA MET A 35 -11.86 5.15 9.12
C MET A 35 -13.00 6.06 8.68
N HIS A 36 -14.25 5.69 8.95
CA HIS A 36 -15.41 6.53 8.61
C HIS A 36 -15.41 7.86 9.37
N SER A 37 -15.04 7.85 10.66
CA SER A 37 -14.91 9.05 11.48
C SER A 37 -13.75 9.96 11.04
N LEU A 38 -12.72 9.40 10.39
CA LEU A 38 -11.66 10.14 9.72
C LEU A 38 -12.19 10.92 8.51
N PHE A 39 -13.05 10.31 7.70
CA PHE A 39 -13.65 10.95 6.52
C PHE A 39 -14.72 12.00 6.88
N ILE A 40 -15.38 11.87 8.03
CA ILE A 40 -16.35 12.84 8.57
C ILE A 40 -15.69 13.99 9.36
N LEU A 41 -14.35 14.05 9.42
CA LEU A 41 -13.59 15.11 10.08
C LEU A 41 -13.88 15.25 11.59
N GLN A 42 -14.49 14.25 12.24
CA GLN A 42 -14.81 14.32 13.67
C GLN A 42 -13.58 14.18 14.57
N ASN A 43 -12.63 13.32 14.17
CA ASN A 43 -11.44 13.03 14.96
C ASN A 43 -10.21 13.79 14.47
N ILE A 44 -10.10 15.07 14.87
CA ILE A 44 -8.94 15.93 14.53
C ILE A 44 -7.61 15.29 14.95
N ARG A 45 -7.58 14.49 16.01
CA ARG A 45 -6.39 13.76 16.46
C ARG A 45 -5.91 12.72 15.44
N LEU A 46 -6.82 11.93 14.89
CA LEU A 46 -6.48 10.84 13.96
C LEU A 46 -6.09 11.41 12.58
N MET A 47 -6.75 12.49 12.16
CA MET A 47 -6.39 13.25 10.95
C MET A 47 -5.00 13.87 11.07
N LEU A 48 -4.65 14.46 12.23
CA LEU A 48 -3.33 15.02 12.47
C LEU A 48 -2.25 13.95 12.51
N VAL A 49 -2.50 12.78 13.10
CA VAL A 49 -1.54 11.66 13.10
C VAL A 49 -1.29 11.16 11.68
N PHE A 50 -2.34 10.95 10.89
CA PHE A 50 -2.21 10.50 9.50
C PHE A 50 -1.50 11.54 8.63
N GLY A 51 -1.91 12.81 8.73
CA GLY A 51 -1.31 13.93 8.01
C GLY A 51 0.15 14.17 8.41
N ALA A 52 0.48 14.10 9.69
CA ALA A 52 1.85 14.22 10.18
C ALA A 52 2.72 13.04 9.71
N THR A 53 2.16 11.84 9.65
CA THR A 53 2.88 10.66 9.13
C THR A 53 3.23 10.84 7.65
N ILE A 54 2.25 11.23 6.82
CA ILE A 54 2.49 11.51 5.39
C ILE A 54 3.47 12.67 5.21
N GLY A 55 3.31 13.75 5.97
CA GLY A 55 4.21 14.89 5.94
C GLY A 55 5.64 14.53 6.31
N LEU A 56 5.81 13.74 7.38
CA LEU A 56 7.11 13.23 7.81
C LEU A 56 7.72 12.30 6.75
N SER A 57 6.93 11.40 6.14
CA SER A 57 7.39 10.55 5.03
C SER A 57 7.83 11.38 3.83
N MET A 58 7.08 12.42 3.46
CA MET A 58 7.44 13.31 2.36
C MET A 58 8.73 14.08 2.66
N LEU A 59 8.89 14.55 3.90
CA LEU A 59 10.07 15.29 4.36
C LEU A 59 11.31 14.38 4.41
N LEU A 60 11.19 13.17 4.96
CA LEU A 60 12.25 12.15 4.90
C LEU A 60 12.62 11.84 3.46
N PHE A 61 11.63 11.63 2.60
CA PHE A 61 11.87 11.32 1.18
C PHE A 61 12.62 12.46 0.48
N LEU A 62 12.24 13.72 0.73
CA LEU A 62 12.92 14.89 0.18
C LEU A 62 14.36 15.03 0.69
N LEU A 63 14.58 14.75 1.97
CA LEU A 63 15.91 14.79 2.58
C LEU A 63 16.81 13.68 2.01
N PHE A 64 16.25 12.50 1.77
CA PHE A 64 16.96 11.35 1.19
C PHE A 64 17.25 11.54 -0.30
N THR A 65 16.34 12.19 -1.04
CA THR A 65 16.48 12.50 -2.47
C THR A 65 17.65 13.45 -2.74
N ARG A 66 18.14 14.22 -1.75
CA ARG A 66 19.36 15.04 -1.90
C ARG A 66 20.65 14.21 -2.04
N GLY A 67 20.66 12.95 -1.59
CA GLY A 67 21.86 12.10 -1.56
C GLY A 67 22.00 11.11 -2.73
N HIS A 68 20.91 10.73 -3.40
CA HIS A 68 20.92 9.72 -4.47
C HIS A 68 20.02 10.14 -5.64
N PRO A 69 20.53 10.21 -6.89
CA PRO A 69 19.68 10.42 -8.06
C PRO A 69 18.79 9.20 -8.26
N HIS A 70 17.48 9.37 -8.05
CA HIS A 70 16.51 8.32 -8.29
C HIS A 70 16.22 8.14 -9.78
N ALA A 71 16.12 6.88 -10.22
CA ALA A 71 15.51 6.52 -11.49
C ALA A 71 14.07 7.04 -11.50
N ARG A 72 13.82 8.12 -12.25
CA ARG A 72 12.50 8.71 -12.38
C ARG A 72 11.61 7.69 -13.08
N LYS A 73 10.62 7.14 -12.36
CA LYS A 73 9.64 6.23 -12.95
C LYS A 73 8.93 6.94 -14.10
N ALA A 74 9.09 6.45 -15.32
CA ALA A 74 8.46 7.03 -16.49
C ALA A 74 6.94 6.98 -16.34
N PHE A 75 6.28 8.12 -16.55
CA PHE A 75 4.83 8.23 -16.44
C PHE A 75 4.22 7.60 -17.68
N THR A 76 3.75 6.35 -17.56
CA THR A 76 3.07 5.67 -18.66
C THR A 76 1.60 6.09 -18.73
N LYS A 77 1.02 6.05 -19.94
CA LYS A 77 -0.41 6.28 -20.18
C LYS A 77 -1.31 5.32 -19.37
N GLY A 78 -0.80 4.16 -18.97
CA GLY A 78 -1.51 3.19 -18.13
C GLY A 78 -1.64 3.60 -16.65
N THR A 79 -0.84 4.54 -16.16
CA THR A 79 -0.83 4.93 -14.74
C THR A 79 -2.10 5.70 -14.35
N ILE A 80 -2.60 6.56 -15.23
CA ILE A 80 -3.80 7.37 -14.98
C ILE A 80 -5.04 6.49 -14.74
N PRO A 81 -5.47 5.62 -15.69
CA PRO A 81 -6.65 4.78 -15.47
C PRO A 81 -6.47 3.79 -14.32
N GLY A 82 -5.26 3.28 -14.10
CA GLY A 82 -4.95 2.42 -12.95
C GLY A 82 -5.11 3.13 -11.61
N SER A 83 -4.60 4.36 -11.49
CA SER A 83 -4.70 5.16 -10.26
C SER A 83 -6.15 5.54 -9.92
N ILE A 84 -6.97 5.85 -10.93
CA ILE A 84 -8.39 6.15 -10.74
C ILE A 84 -9.14 4.90 -10.26
N LEU A 85 -8.95 3.76 -10.92
CA LEU A 85 -9.61 2.51 -10.53
C LEU A 85 -9.19 2.06 -9.13
N PHE A 86 -7.91 2.22 -8.79
CA PHE A 86 -7.39 1.94 -7.45
C PHE A 86 -7.99 2.88 -6.40
N GLY A 87 -8.08 4.18 -6.68
CA GLY A 87 -8.69 5.16 -5.78
C GLY A 87 -10.17 4.89 -5.53
N ILE A 88 -10.94 4.54 -6.58
CA ILE A 88 -12.35 4.15 -6.46
C ILE A 88 -12.47 2.89 -5.58
N GLY A 89 -11.60 1.89 -5.79
CA GLY A 89 -11.56 0.68 -4.97
C GLY A 89 -11.32 0.99 -3.50
N TRP A 90 -10.36 1.87 -3.19
CA TRP A 90 -10.07 2.30 -1.82
C TRP A 90 -11.25 3.05 -1.18
N ALA A 91 -11.93 3.93 -1.92
CA ALA A 91 -13.11 4.65 -1.42
C ALA A 91 -14.30 3.72 -1.13
N LEU A 92 -14.48 2.67 -1.93
CA LEU A 92 -15.55 1.68 -1.74
C LEU A 92 -15.28 0.74 -0.56
N THR A 93 -14.02 0.30 -0.39
CA THR A 93 -13.66 -0.67 0.65
C THR A 93 -13.30 -0.02 1.99
N GLY A 94 -12.95 1.28 2.01
CA GLY A 94 -12.53 1.99 3.21
C GLY A 94 -11.29 1.40 3.89
N ALA A 95 -10.51 0.57 3.16
CA ALA A 95 -9.37 -0.16 3.71
C ALA A 95 -8.16 -0.03 2.77
N CYS A 96 -7.03 0.40 3.33
CA CYS A 96 -5.77 0.42 2.59
C CYS A 96 -5.31 -1.02 2.29
N PRO A 97 -4.64 -1.27 1.16
CA PRO A 97 -4.11 -2.60 0.85
C PRO A 97 -3.12 -3.12 1.90
N SER A 98 -2.47 -2.20 2.63
CA SER A 98 -1.59 -2.52 3.77
C SER A 98 -2.33 -2.96 5.03
N VAL A 99 -3.58 -2.52 5.21
CA VAL A 99 -4.39 -2.79 6.41
C VAL A 99 -5.17 -4.09 6.26
N ALA A 100 -5.49 -4.50 5.03
CA ALA A 100 -6.14 -5.77 4.72
C ALA A 100 -5.46 -7.01 5.35
N PRO A 101 -4.13 -7.22 5.26
CA PRO A 101 -3.47 -8.36 5.92
C PRO A 101 -3.46 -8.25 7.45
N VAL A 102 -3.45 -7.04 8.02
CA VAL A 102 -3.49 -6.82 9.47
C VAL A 102 -4.87 -7.16 10.02
N GLN A 103 -5.94 -6.70 9.38
CA GLN A 103 -7.32 -7.02 9.78
C GLN A 103 -7.64 -8.53 9.65
N LEU A 104 -7.02 -9.22 8.69
CA LEU A 104 -7.08 -10.68 8.60
C LEU A 104 -6.45 -11.36 9.81
N GLY A 105 -5.35 -10.83 10.34
CA GLY A 105 -4.73 -11.29 11.59
C GLY A 105 -5.60 -11.02 12.82
N GLU A 106 -6.41 -9.96 12.81
CA GLU A 106 -7.36 -9.61 13.88
C GLU A 106 -8.70 -10.38 13.80
N GLY A 107 -8.91 -11.20 12.76
CA GLY A 107 -10.13 -12.02 12.62
C GLY A 107 -11.36 -11.27 12.08
N LYS A 108 -11.19 -10.10 11.46
CA LYS A 108 -12.30 -9.35 10.84
C LYS A 108 -12.67 -9.99 9.49
N ILE A 109 -13.87 -10.55 9.41
CA ILE A 109 -14.39 -11.26 8.22
C ILE A 109 -14.46 -10.33 6.98
N ALA A 110 -14.65 -9.03 7.18
CA ALA A 110 -14.66 -8.03 6.11
C ALA A 110 -13.32 -7.96 5.35
N ALA A 111 -12.19 -8.20 6.03
CA ALA A 111 -10.86 -8.17 5.42
C ALA A 111 -10.64 -9.33 4.45
N ALA A 112 -11.23 -10.50 4.71
CA ALA A 112 -11.16 -11.64 3.79
C ALA A 112 -11.82 -11.32 2.44
N ALA A 113 -12.97 -10.64 2.45
CA ALA A 113 -13.64 -10.23 1.21
C ALA A 113 -12.80 -9.23 0.40
N THR A 114 -12.18 -8.25 1.07
CA THR A 114 -11.30 -7.28 0.39
C THR A 114 -10.04 -7.94 -0.17
N LEU A 115 -9.41 -8.85 0.57
CA LEU A 115 -8.22 -9.55 0.09
C LEU A 115 -8.52 -10.46 -1.10
N ILE A 116 -9.64 -11.18 -1.07
CA ILE A 116 -10.10 -11.99 -2.22
C ILE A 116 -10.39 -11.08 -3.41
N GLY A 117 -11.05 -9.93 -3.20
CA GLY A 117 -11.29 -8.95 -4.25
C GLY A 117 -9.99 -8.42 -4.89
N ILE A 118 -8.97 -8.13 -4.08
CA ILE A 118 -7.65 -7.70 -4.55
C ILE A 118 -6.98 -8.83 -5.35
N LEU A 119 -6.97 -10.07 -4.82
CA LEU A 119 -6.36 -11.21 -5.49
C LEU A 119 -7.02 -11.51 -6.83
N VAL A 120 -8.36 -11.53 -6.87
CA VAL A 120 -9.14 -11.75 -8.09
C VAL A 120 -8.94 -10.59 -9.08
N GLY A 121 -8.93 -9.35 -8.59
CA GLY A 121 -8.68 -8.16 -9.42
C GLY A 121 -7.30 -8.16 -10.06
N VAL A 122 -6.25 -8.46 -9.28
CA VAL A 122 -4.87 -8.57 -9.80
C VAL A 122 -4.75 -9.75 -10.76
N TRP A 123 -5.38 -10.88 -10.47
CA TRP A 123 -5.38 -12.04 -11.35
C TRP A 123 -6.08 -11.75 -12.68
N ALA A 124 -7.26 -11.12 -12.64
CA ALA A 124 -8.02 -10.71 -13.81
C ALA A 124 -7.26 -9.67 -14.64
N TYR A 125 -6.62 -8.69 -13.99
CA TYR A 125 -5.76 -7.71 -14.66
C TYR A 125 -4.58 -8.39 -15.36
N ARG A 126 -3.81 -9.24 -14.64
CA ARG A 126 -2.69 -9.99 -15.23
C ARG A 126 -3.13 -10.85 -16.42
N ARG A 127 -4.28 -11.53 -16.31
CA ARG A 127 -4.81 -12.37 -17.39
C ARG A 127 -5.33 -11.55 -18.58
N GLY A 128 -5.95 -10.39 -18.34
CA GLY A 128 -6.44 -9.48 -19.37
C GLY A 128 -5.32 -8.76 -20.14
N THR A 129 -4.28 -8.32 -19.42
CA THR A 129 -3.08 -7.70 -19.99
C THR A 129 -2.26 -8.72 -20.79
N ALA A 130 -2.20 -9.99 -20.35
CA ALA A 130 -1.53 -11.06 -21.11
C ALA A 130 -2.26 -11.48 -22.39
N GLY A 131 -3.56 -11.17 -22.53
CA GLY A 131 -4.40 -11.67 -23.62
C GLY A 131 -4.72 -10.67 -24.74
N LYS A 132 -5.05 -9.41 -24.42
CA LYS A 132 -5.55 -8.44 -25.44
C LYS A 132 -5.23 -6.96 -25.20
N PHE A 133 -4.74 -6.57 -24.02
CA PHE A 133 -4.48 -5.17 -23.70
C PHE A 133 -3.00 -4.93 -23.48
N GLN A 134 -2.31 -4.51 -24.54
CA GLN A 134 -0.97 -3.95 -24.49
C GLN A 134 -1.06 -2.54 -23.87
N PHE A 135 -1.46 -2.46 -22.60
CA PHE A 135 -1.20 -1.28 -21.81
C PHE A 135 0.32 -1.19 -21.71
N ASP A 136 0.87 -0.06 -22.14
CA ASP A 136 2.27 0.31 -22.00
C ASP A 136 2.62 0.23 -20.50
N THR A 137 2.97 -0.95 -20.05
CA THR A 137 3.46 -1.20 -18.70
C THR A 137 4.92 -0.85 -18.86
N GLY A 138 5.26 0.43 -18.77
CA GLY A 138 6.64 0.90 -18.84
C GLY A 138 7.45 0.12 -17.81
N VAL A 139 8.03 -0.99 -18.25
CA VAL A 139 8.93 -1.85 -17.50
C VAL A 139 10.17 -0.99 -17.37
N CYS A 140 10.28 -0.28 -16.24
CA CYS A 140 11.51 0.40 -15.90
C CYS A 140 12.48 -0.70 -15.44
N GLY A 141 13.44 -1.05 -16.31
CA GLY A 141 14.47 -2.05 -15.96
C GLY A 141 15.37 -2.56 -17.08
N GLU A 142 15.41 -1.94 -18.27
CA GLU A 142 16.36 -2.33 -19.33
C GLU A 142 17.42 -1.24 -19.58
N GLU A 143 18.21 -0.95 -18.55
CA GLU A 143 19.63 -0.54 -18.65
C GLU A 143 20.34 -0.62 -17.30
#